data_AF-A0A954PS76-F1
#
_entry.id   AF-A0A954PS76-F1
#
_cell.length_a   1.000
_cell.length_b   1.000
_cell.length_c   1.000
_cell.angle_alpha   90.00
_cell.angle_beta   90.00
_cell.angle_gamma   90.00
#
_symmetry.space_group_name_H-M   'P 1'
#
loop_
_entity.id
_entity.type
_entity.pdbx_description
1 polymer ?
#
loop_
_entity_poly.entity_id
_entity_poly.type
_entity_poly.pdbx_seq_one_letter_code
_entity_poly.pdbx_strand_id
1 'polypeptide(L)'
;MSIHDERPDLTRGWMIVSKQSYWPLCYEALEQIEKTRALIGTGDRQEVAAAFEKSGAWLNLAASAANLGGQGGIQGAADRMSDVAQELSDTDAKISDERLTDLTTLALVCVAKSHVVRAEAPDTESASTKSVALQKPKEKKPELKEIEKEIAAERRERDLAQYRYDTLESRRHLTAAQEYLKAAIKAGHLELKDPSVMTAIPEVPAVSTKAGEMVLYADNEIRPLIKSLGEVVENQRLALVKKLDN
;
A
#
# COMPACT_ATOMS: atom_id res chain seq x y z
N MET A 1 21.93 -4.94 13.80
CA MET A 1 21.34 -6.25 14.13
C MET A 1 20.43 -6.59 12.97
N SER A 2 20.90 -7.44 12.06
CA SER A 2 20.14 -7.81 10.87
C SER A 2 19.26 -9.01 11.21
N ILE A 3 17.94 -8.82 11.19
CA ILE A 3 16.98 -9.92 11.30
C ILE A 3 16.87 -10.50 9.89
N HIS A 4 17.76 -11.44 9.57
CA HIS A 4 17.60 -12.27 8.38
C HIS A 4 16.88 -13.55 8.81
N ASP A 5 15.55 -13.51 8.81
CA ASP A 5 14.76 -14.73 8.85
C ASP A 5 15.14 -15.60 7.63
N GLU A 6 15.22 -16.92 7.84
CA GLU A 6 15.56 -17.88 6.78
C GLU A 6 14.62 -17.71 5.59
N ARG A 7 15.20 -17.56 4.39
CA ARG A 7 14.44 -17.40 3.15
C ARG A 7 13.63 -18.68 2.88
N PRO A 8 12.32 -18.58 2.62
CA PRO A 8 11.49 -19.75 2.35
C PRO A 8 11.90 -20.48 1.05
N ASP A 9 11.74 -21.80 1.06
CA ASP A 9 11.99 -22.71 -0.07
C ASP A 9 11.12 -22.36 -1.28
N LEU A 10 11.77 -22.15 -2.42
CA LEU A 10 11.19 -21.66 -3.68
C LEU A 10 10.47 -22.75 -4.51
N THR A 11 10.46 -24.02 -4.07
CA THR A 11 9.94 -25.15 -4.85
C THR A 11 8.42 -25.35 -4.77
N ARG A 12 7.73 -24.67 -3.84
CA ARG A 12 6.27 -24.76 -3.66
C ARG A 12 5.69 -23.36 -3.83
N GLY A 13 4.66 -23.23 -4.67
CA GLY A 13 4.02 -21.95 -4.96
C GLY A 13 3.71 -21.14 -3.69
N TRP A 14 3.80 -19.82 -3.81
CA TRP A 14 3.70 -18.88 -2.69
C TRP A 14 2.22 -18.72 -2.30
N MET A 15 1.87 -19.08 -1.06
CA MET A 15 0.57 -18.76 -0.47
C MET A 15 0.78 -17.74 0.65
N ILE A 16 0.23 -16.54 0.48
CA ILE A 16 0.30 -15.48 1.47
C ILE A 16 -0.88 -15.62 2.42
N VAL A 17 -0.61 -15.97 3.68
CA VAL A 17 -1.63 -16.27 4.71
C VAL A 17 -1.82 -15.14 5.72
N SER A 18 -1.12 -14.00 5.57
CA SER A 18 -1.17 -12.89 6.52
C SER A 18 -1.10 -11.52 5.84
N LYS A 19 -1.93 -10.57 6.30
CA LYS A 19 -1.87 -9.14 5.90
C LYS A 19 -0.54 -8.47 6.28
N GLN A 20 0.16 -8.99 7.29
CA GLN A 20 1.48 -8.47 7.69
C GLN A 20 2.55 -8.70 6.62
N SER A 21 2.36 -9.71 5.76
CA SER A 21 3.23 -9.97 4.62
C SER A 21 3.17 -8.87 3.57
N TYR A 22 2.14 -8.03 3.56
CA TYR A 22 2.03 -6.93 2.60
C TYR A 22 3.22 -5.98 2.65
N TRP A 23 3.73 -5.66 3.85
CA TRP A 23 4.84 -4.72 4.01
C TRP A 23 6.14 -5.20 3.35
N PRO A 24 6.66 -6.41 3.62
CA PRO A 24 7.80 -6.94 2.87
C PRO A 24 7.53 -7.06 1.36
N LEU A 25 6.35 -7.53 0.98
CA LEU A 25 6.03 -7.83 -0.42
C LEU A 25 5.88 -6.58 -1.28
N CYS A 26 5.41 -5.46 -0.72
CA CYS A 26 5.40 -4.20 -1.44
C CYS A 26 6.83 -3.71 -1.69
N TYR A 27 7.69 -3.65 -0.66
CA TYR A 27 9.07 -3.16 -0.84
C TYR A 27 9.88 -4.01 -1.84
N GLU A 28 9.71 -5.33 -1.82
CA GLU A 28 10.32 -6.21 -2.82
C GLU A 28 9.83 -5.93 -4.24
N ALA A 29 8.52 -5.64 -4.41
CA ALA A 29 7.98 -5.22 -5.70
C ALA A 29 8.59 -3.90 -6.17
N LEU A 30 8.83 -2.93 -5.28
CA LEU A 30 9.53 -1.69 -5.63
C LEU A 30 10.93 -1.99 -6.18
N GLU A 31 11.71 -2.80 -5.44
CA GLU A 31 13.07 -3.16 -5.84
C GLU A 31 13.10 -3.88 -7.19
N GLN A 32 12.19 -4.84 -7.42
CA GLN A 32 12.13 -5.53 -8.71
C GLN A 32 11.77 -4.57 -9.85
N ILE A 33 10.80 -3.68 -9.67
CA ILE A 33 10.42 -2.71 -10.71
C ILE A 33 11.58 -1.77 -11.03
N GLU A 34 12.32 -1.30 -10.02
CA GLU A 34 13.50 -0.45 -10.25
C GLU A 34 14.62 -1.18 -10.97
N LYS A 35 14.83 -2.47 -10.69
CA LYS A 35 15.76 -3.33 -11.44
C LYS A 35 15.32 -3.52 -12.89
N THR A 36 14.05 -3.84 -13.12
CA THR A 36 13.48 -3.95 -14.47
C THR A 36 13.71 -2.67 -15.25
N ARG A 37 13.42 -1.51 -14.64
CA ARG A 37 13.64 -0.20 -15.26
C ARG A 37 15.10 0.03 -15.63
N ALA A 38 16.04 -0.34 -14.77
CA ALA A 38 17.47 -0.16 -15.02
C ALA A 38 18.01 -0.98 -16.21
N LEU A 39 17.26 -1.99 -16.66
CA LEU A 39 17.60 -2.82 -17.83
C LEU A 39 17.02 -2.27 -19.14
N ILE A 40 16.02 -1.38 -19.08
CA ILE A 40 15.40 -0.80 -20.28
C ILE A 40 16.44 0.02 -21.05
N GLY A 41 16.54 -0.19 -22.36
CA GLY A 41 17.51 0.50 -23.23
C GLY A 41 18.97 0.04 -23.09
N THR A 42 19.29 -0.83 -22.14
CA THR A 42 20.68 -1.30 -21.89
C THR A 42 20.84 -2.82 -21.89
N GLY A 43 19.77 -3.58 -21.67
CA GLY A 43 19.79 -5.03 -21.52
C GLY A 43 19.52 -5.81 -22.81
N ASP A 44 19.88 -7.10 -22.80
CA ASP A 44 19.36 -8.06 -23.78
C ASP A 44 17.83 -8.15 -23.63
N ARG A 45 17.13 -8.24 -24.76
CA ARG A 45 15.66 -8.38 -24.80
C ARG A 45 15.17 -9.52 -23.91
N GLN A 46 15.88 -10.64 -23.88
CA GLN A 46 15.54 -11.78 -23.03
C GLN A 46 15.72 -11.49 -21.53
N GLU A 47 16.72 -10.67 -21.18
CA GLU A 47 16.94 -10.23 -19.81
C GLU A 47 15.84 -9.25 -19.36
N VAL A 48 15.43 -8.35 -20.26
CA VAL A 48 14.30 -7.45 -20.02
C VAL A 48 13.01 -8.24 -19.86
N ALA A 49 12.75 -9.23 -20.73
CA ALA A 49 11.58 -10.12 -20.63
C ALA A 49 11.51 -10.80 -19.26
N ALA A 50 12.60 -11.45 -18.83
CA ALA A 50 12.67 -12.12 -17.54
C ALA A 50 12.47 -11.15 -16.36
N ALA A 51 12.99 -9.93 -16.47
CA ALA A 51 12.78 -8.90 -15.45
C ALA A 51 11.33 -8.43 -15.39
N PHE A 52 10.63 -8.31 -16.52
CA PHE A 52 9.19 -7.97 -16.56
C PHE A 52 8.33 -9.10 -15.98
N GLU A 53 8.60 -10.35 -16.33
CA GLU A 53 7.91 -11.53 -15.77
C GLU A 53 8.07 -11.56 -14.25
N LYS A 54 9.30 -11.37 -13.75
CA LYS A 54 9.59 -11.34 -12.33
C LYS A 54 8.86 -10.20 -11.62
N SER A 55 8.88 -8.99 -12.18
CA SER A 55 8.14 -7.85 -11.63
C SER A 55 6.62 -8.11 -11.60
N GLY A 56 6.06 -8.70 -12.66
CA GLY A 56 4.66 -9.15 -12.69
C GLY A 56 4.32 -10.15 -11.58
N ALA A 57 5.18 -11.15 -11.35
CA ALA A 57 5.01 -12.12 -10.28
C ALA A 57 4.99 -11.45 -8.88
N TRP A 58 5.92 -10.52 -8.62
CA TRP A 58 5.95 -9.78 -7.36
C TRP A 58 4.75 -8.86 -7.17
N LEU A 59 4.28 -8.23 -8.25
CA LEU A 59 3.05 -7.43 -8.22
C LEU A 59 1.84 -8.31 -7.90
N ASN A 60 1.73 -9.51 -8.45
CA ASN A 60 0.66 -10.46 -8.11
C ASN A 60 0.70 -10.87 -6.64
N LEU A 61 1.88 -11.12 -6.08
CA LEU A 61 2.05 -11.36 -4.64
C LEU A 61 1.64 -10.14 -3.80
N ALA A 62 2.06 -8.94 -4.19
CA ALA A 62 1.69 -7.71 -3.52
C ALA A 62 0.16 -7.45 -3.60
N ALA A 63 -0.47 -7.71 -4.74
CA ALA A 63 -1.92 -7.61 -4.93
C ALA A 63 -2.68 -8.58 -4.03
N SER A 64 -2.23 -9.84 -3.97
CA SER A 64 -2.80 -10.86 -3.10
C SER A 64 -2.67 -10.47 -1.62
N ALA A 65 -1.50 -10.00 -1.20
CA ALA A 65 -1.27 -9.54 0.17
C ALA A 65 -2.07 -8.27 0.53
N ALA A 66 -2.28 -7.38 -0.43
CA ALA A 66 -3.07 -6.17 -0.24
C ALA A 66 -4.54 -6.49 0.03
N ASN A 67 -5.07 -7.57 -0.58
CA ASN A 67 -6.44 -8.05 -0.43
C ASN A 67 -7.51 -6.96 -0.65
N LEU A 68 -7.30 -6.10 -1.66
CA LEU A 68 -8.15 -4.93 -1.95
C LEU A 68 -9.23 -5.19 -3.02
N GLY A 69 -9.51 -6.44 -3.38
CA GLY A 69 -10.48 -6.78 -4.43
C GLY A 69 -10.21 -6.10 -5.78
N GLY A 70 -8.94 -5.78 -6.08
CA GLY A 70 -8.52 -5.12 -7.33
C GLY A 70 -8.53 -3.60 -7.32
N GLN A 71 -8.97 -2.92 -6.25
CA GLN A 71 -9.11 -1.45 -6.24
C GLN A 71 -7.79 -0.67 -6.46
N GLY A 72 -6.65 -1.26 -6.11
CA GLY A 72 -5.33 -0.69 -6.38
C GLY A 72 -4.86 -0.81 -7.84
N GLY A 73 -5.50 -1.63 -8.66
CA GLY A 73 -5.09 -1.85 -10.06
C GLY A 73 -3.77 -2.62 -10.25
N ILE A 74 -3.16 -3.13 -9.17
CA ILE A 74 -1.89 -3.87 -9.20
C ILE A 74 -1.98 -5.10 -10.12
N GLN A 75 -3.06 -5.88 -10.01
CA GLN A 75 -3.30 -7.06 -10.85
C GLN A 75 -3.23 -6.71 -12.35
N GLY A 76 -3.95 -5.66 -12.76
CA GLY A 76 -3.97 -5.25 -14.17
C GLY A 76 -2.63 -4.70 -14.69
N ALA A 77 -1.76 -4.20 -13.81
CA ALA A 77 -0.38 -3.85 -14.17
C ALA A 77 0.51 -5.11 -14.24
N ALA A 78 0.32 -6.07 -13.33
CA ALA A 78 1.02 -7.35 -13.32
C ALA A 78 0.74 -8.18 -14.57
N ASP A 79 -0.53 -8.22 -15.00
CA ASP A 79 -0.97 -8.92 -16.21
C ASP A 79 -0.28 -8.29 -17.43
N ARG A 80 -0.32 -6.96 -17.58
CA ARG A 80 0.37 -6.23 -18.66
C ARG A 80 1.88 -6.46 -18.67
N MET A 81 2.52 -6.54 -17.49
CA MET A 81 3.95 -6.87 -17.40
C MET A 81 4.24 -8.28 -17.88
N SER A 82 3.39 -9.24 -17.55
CA SER A 82 3.50 -10.63 -18.01
C SER A 82 3.28 -10.73 -19.52
N ASP A 83 2.28 -10.02 -20.07
CA ASP A 83 2.01 -9.97 -21.50
C ASP A 83 3.20 -9.40 -22.28
N VAL A 84 3.77 -8.29 -21.80
CA VAL A 84 4.98 -7.70 -22.40
C VAL A 84 6.18 -8.64 -22.28
N ALA A 85 6.35 -9.37 -21.18
CA ALA A 85 7.42 -10.36 -21.07
C ALA A 85 7.29 -11.48 -22.12
N GLN A 86 6.06 -11.93 -22.38
CA GLN A 86 5.79 -12.93 -23.42
C GLN A 86 6.07 -12.37 -24.82
N GLU A 87 5.59 -11.15 -25.12
CA GLU A 87 5.86 -10.48 -26.39
C GLU A 87 7.37 -10.24 -26.60
N LEU A 88 8.11 -9.86 -25.55
CA LEU A 88 9.57 -9.74 -25.61
C LEU A 88 10.27 -11.10 -25.76
N SER A 89 9.66 -12.21 -25.38
CA SER A 89 10.23 -13.54 -25.59
C SER A 89 10.08 -14.00 -27.04
N ASP A 90 9.04 -13.53 -27.73
CA ASP A 90 8.80 -13.81 -29.15
C ASP A 90 9.71 -12.97 -30.05
N THR A 91 10.40 -13.59 -31.01
CA THR A 91 11.50 -12.97 -31.80
C THR A 91 11.11 -11.74 -32.64
N ASP A 92 9.82 -11.52 -32.91
CA ASP A 92 9.36 -10.50 -33.87
C ASP A 92 8.69 -9.28 -33.25
N ALA A 93 8.33 -9.28 -31.95
CA ALA A 93 7.61 -8.14 -31.38
C ALA A 93 8.51 -6.89 -31.30
N LYS A 94 8.03 -5.70 -31.65
CA LYS A 94 8.80 -4.46 -31.52
C LYS A 94 8.16 -3.59 -30.44
N ILE A 95 8.58 -3.78 -29.20
CA ILE A 95 8.16 -2.95 -28.07
C ILE A 95 9.19 -1.85 -27.87
N SER A 96 8.73 -0.59 -27.77
CA SER A 96 9.60 0.55 -27.53
C SER A 96 9.99 0.67 -26.06
N ASP A 97 11.19 1.19 -25.80
CA ASP A 97 11.65 1.52 -24.43
C ASP A 97 10.70 2.48 -23.71
N GLU A 98 10.05 3.39 -24.45
CA GLU A 98 9.03 4.28 -23.89
C GLU A 98 7.85 3.47 -23.33
N ARG A 99 7.33 2.50 -24.07
CA ARG A 99 6.21 1.65 -23.62
C ARG A 99 6.62 0.80 -22.42
N LEU A 100 7.85 0.27 -22.40
CA LEU A 100 8.38 -0.46 -21.25
C LEU A 100 8.47 0.45 -20.01
N THR A 101 8.93 1.69 -20.20
CA THR A 101 9.09 2.66 -19.12
C THR A 101 7.73 3.13 -18.59
N ASP A 102 6.76 3.40 -19.45
CA ASP A 102 5.39 3.73 -19.07
C ASP A 102 4.74 2.59 -18.26
N LEU A 103 5.01 1.33 -18.62
CA LEU A 103 4.47 0.17 -17.89
C LEU A 103 5.10 0.01 -16.51
N THR A 104 6.41 0.20 -16.36
CA THR A 104 7.05 0.23 -15.03
C THR A 104 6.52 1.39 -14.19
N THR A 105 6.26 2.55 -14.81
CA THR A 105 5.64 3.71 -14.15
C THR A 105 4.21 3.41 -13.69
N LEU A 106 3.40 2.75 -14.53
CA LEU A 106 2.05 2.31 -14.16
C LEU A 106 2.09 1.36 -12.96
N ALA A 107 3.01 0.40 -12.95
CA ALA A 107 3.16 -0.52 -11.82
C ALA A 107 3.44 0.22 -10.51
N LEU A 108 4.38 1.17 -10.50
CA LEU A 108 4.69 2.01 -9.33
C LEU A 108 3.45 2.79 -8.86
N VAL A 109 2.72 3.41 -9.79
CA VAL A 109 1.50 4.17 -9.49
C VAL A 109 0.38 3.28 -8.94
N CYS A 110 0.20 2.07 -9.46
CA CYS A 110 -0.78 1.10 -8.93
C CYS A 110 -0.43 0.64 -7.50
N VAL A 111 0.86 0.42 -7.20
CA VAL A 111 1.27 0.06 -5.83
C VAL A 111 1.11 1.26 -4.89
N ALA A 112 1.45 2.47 -5.33
CA ALA A 112 1.16 3.69 -4.58
C ALA A 112 -0.35 3.82 -4.26
N LYS A 113 -1.21 3.54 -5.25
CA LYS A 113 -2.68 3.57 -5.05
C LYS A 113 -3.12 2.58 -3.99
N SER A 114 -2.60 1.36 -4.04
CA SER A 114 -2.90 0.32 -3.06
C SER A 114 -2.56 0.76 -1.64
N HIS A 115 -1.42 1.43 -1.46
CA HIS A 115 -1.05 2.04 -0.18
C HIS A 115 -2.02 3.14 0.26
N VAL A 116 -2.46 4.03 -0.64
CA VAL A 116 -3.45 5.07 -0.30
C VAL A 116 -4.77 4.45 0.15
N VAL A 117 -5.26 3.42 -0.55
CA VAL A 117 -6.49 2.71 -0.17
C VAL A 117 -6.35 2.06 1.21
N ARG A 118 -5.19 1.46 1.51
CA ARG A 118 -4.92 0.92 2.87
C ARG A 118 -4.76 2.00 3.93
N ALA A 119 -4.30 3.20 3.58
CA ALA A 119 -4.27 4.32 4.52
C ALA A 119 -5.69 4.80 4.89
N GLU A 120 -6.66 4.65 3.98
CA GLU A 120 -8.07 5.00 4.18
C GLU A 120 -8.83 3.95 5.00
N ALA A 121 -8.56 2.67 4.79
CA ALA A 121 -9.17 1.58 5.54
C ALA A 121 -8.39 1.30 6.83
N PRO A 122 -8.86 1.69 8.03
CA PRO A 122 -8.22 1.27 9.27
C PRO A 122 -8.12 -0.26 9.30
N ASP A 123 -7.01 -0.80 9.82
CA ASP A 123 -6.78 -2.25 9.97
C ASP A 123 -7.75 -2.81 11.03
N THR A 124 -9.04 -2.94 10.68
CA THR A 124 -10.10 -3.43 11.53
C THR A 124 -10.01 -4.95 11.66
N GLU A 125 -8.98 -5.46 12.32
CA GLU A 125 -8.94 -6.84 12.81
C GLU A 125 -8.99 -6.94 14.33
N SER A 126 -8.74 -5.87 15.08
CA SER A 126 -8.81 -5.91 16.55
C SER A 126 -10.23 -5.69 17.11
N ALA A 127 -11.18 -5.24 16.29
CA ALA A 127 -12.53 -4.90 16.73
C ALA A 127 -13.56 -6.00 16.45
N SER A 128 -13.22 -7.29 16.60
CA SER A 128 -14.25 -8.33 16.74
C SER A 128 -14.82 -8.38 18.17
N THR A 129 -15.02 -7.23 18.84
CA THR A 129 -15.97 -7.19 19.94
C THR A 129 -17.37 -7.16 19.36
N LYS A 130 -17.90 -8.34 19.03
CA LYS A 130 -19.35 -8.55 18.94
C LYS A 130 -19.96 -7.89 20.17
N SER A 131 -20.68 -6.78 19.97
CA SER A 131 -21.43 -6.17 21.05
C SER A 131 -22.46 -7.19 21.50
N VAL A 132 -22.20 -7.88 22.61
CA VAL A 132 -23.25 -8.62 23.30
C VAL A 132 -24.24 -7.54 23.74
N ALA A 133 -25.39 -7.48 23.07
CA ALA A 133 -26.46 -6.56 23.40
C ALA A 133 -26.88 -6.84 24.85
N LEU A 134 -26.42 -6.00 25.78
CA LEU A 134 -26.82 -6.09 27.18
C LEU A 134 -28.30 -5.73 27.26
N GLN A 135 -29.13 -6.72 27.58
CA GLN A 135 -30.55 -6.55 27.85
C GLN A 135 -30.79 -5.48 28.93
N LYS A 136 -31.93 -4.79 28.84
CA LYS A 136 -32.37 -3.66 29.67
C LYS A 136 -32.02 -3.84 31.17
N PRO A 137 -31.50 -2.81 31.85
CA PRO A 137 -31.00 -2.96 33.22
C PRO A 137 -32.16 -3.09 34.22
N LYS A 138 -32.22 -4.22 34.94
CA LYS A 138 -32.80 -4.27 36.30
C LYS A 138 -31.89 -3.45 37.23
N GLU A 139 -32.46 -2.77 38.23
CA GLU A 139 -31.71 -1.96 39.20
C GLU A 139 -30.45 -2.69 39.70
N LYS A 140 -29.27 -2.16 39.33
CA LYS A 140 -27.98 -2.79 39.62
C LYS A 140 -27.43 -2.28 40.95
N LYS A 141 -26.89 -3.21 41.75
CA LYS A 141 -26.19 -2.94 43.01
C LYS A 141 -25.02 -1.95 42.81
N PRO A 142 -24.63 -1.14 43.80
CA PRO A 142 -23.57 -0.13 43.69
C PRO A 142 -22.24 -0.69 43.15
N GLU A 143 -21.86 -1.90 43.56
CA GLU A 143 -20.65 -2.62 43.11
C GLU A 143 -20.65 -2.87 41.59
N LEU A 144 -21.81 -3.11 40.98
CA LEU A 144 -21.91 -3.29 39.52
C LEU A 144 -21.70 -1.97 38.76
N LYS A 145 -21.97 -0.82 39.38
CA LYS A 145 -21.72 0.50 38.76
C LYS A 145 -20.24 0.87 38.78
N GLU A 146 -19.48 0.43 39.77
CA GLU A 146 -18.02 0.63 39.82
C GLU A 146 -17.32 -0.27 38.79
N ILE A 147 -17.69 -1.54 38.73
CA ILE A 147 -17.20 -2.48 37.70
C ILE A 147 -17.53 -1.98 36.28
N GLU A 148 -18.73 -1.44 36.05
CA GLU A 148 -19.09 -0.84 34.75
C GLU A 148 -18.25 0.40 34.40
N LYS A 149 -17.87 1.22 35.39
CA LYS A 149 -16.97 2.37 35.17
C LYS A 149 -15.57 1.92 34.83
N GLU A 150 -15.05 0.89 35.49
CA GLU A 150 -13.73 0.31 35.20
C GLU A 150 -13.70 -0.30 33.79
N ILE A 151 -14.70 -1.11 33.43
CA ILE A 151 -14.83 -1.67 32.06
C ILE A 151 -14.95 -0.54 31.02
N ALA A 152 -15.66 0.54 31.33
CA ALA A 152 -15.78 1.67 30.43
C ALA A 152 -14.46 2.44 30.28
N ALA A 153 -13.66 2.55 31.34
CA ALA A 153 -12.33 3.16 31.30
C ALA A 153 -11.35 2.31 30.47
N GLU A 154 -11.29 1.00 30.71
CA GLU A 154 -10.45 0.06 29.95
C GLU A 154 -10.79 0.06 28.45
N ARG A 155 -12.09 0.09 28.11
CA ARG A 155 -12.53 0.19 26.71
C ARG A 155 -12.05 1.49 26.06
N ARG A 156 -12.16 2.62 26.76
CA ARG A 156 -11.69 3.91 26.25
C ARG A 156 -10.19 3.88 26.01
N GLU A 157 -9.40 3.37 26.94
CA GLU A 157 -7.94 3.27 26.78
C GLU A 157 -7.56 2.39 25.60
N ARG A 158 -8.21 1.22 25.46
CA ARG A 158 -8.01 0.32 24.32
C ARG A 158 -8.37 0.99 22.99
N ASP A 159 -9.53 1.64 22.92
CA ASP A 159 -9.98 2.29 21.69
C ASP A 159 -9.05 3.47 21.30
N LEU A 160 -8.51 4.19 22.29
CA LEU A 160 -7.49 5.22 22.07
C LEU A 160 -6.17 4.65 21.56
N ALA A 161 -5.72 3.54 22.14
CA ALA A 161 -4.52 2.84 21.69
C ALA A 161 -4.67 2.33 20.26
N GLN A 162 -5.84 1.77 19.91
CA GLN A 162 -6.15 1.34 18.55
C GLN A 162 -6.17 2.52 17.58
N TYR A 163 -6.85 3.61 17.93
CA TYR A 163 -6.91 4.80 17.07
C TYR A 163 -5.51 5.37 16.79
N ARG A 164 -4.63 5.38 17.80
CA ARG A 164 -3.23 5.78 17.64
C ARG A 164 -2.48 4.85 16.70
N TYR A 165 -2.65 3.53 16.87
CA TYR A 165 -2.05 2.53 16.00
C TYR A 165 -2.50 2.72 14.54
N ASP A 166 -3.81 2.82 14.30
CA ASP A 166 -4.38 2.99 12.96
C ASP A 166 -3.87 4.27 12.29
N THR A 167 -3.81 5.38 13.05
CA THR A 167 -3.30 6.66 12.52
C THR A 167 -1.83 6.56 12.10
N LEU A 168 -1.01 5.84 12.87
CA LEU A 168 0.41 5.63 12.56
C LEU A 168 0.58 4.69 11.36
N GLU A 169 -0.23 3.65 11.24
CA GLU A 169 -0.21 2.77 10.05
C GLU A 169 -0.69 3.51 8.80
N SER A 170 -1.72 4.37 8.89
CA SER A 170 -2.12 5.25 7.77
C SER A 170 -0.98 6.16 7.33
N ARG A 171 -0.27 6.82 8.27
CA ARG A 171 0.93 7.61 7.95
C ARG A 171 1.98 6.78 7.23
N ARG A 172 2.26 5.57 7.73
CA ARG A 172 3.27 4.68 7.16
C ARG A 172 2.90 4.30 5.72
N HIS A 173 1.63 4.02 5.45
CA HIS A 173 1.15 3.72 4.10
C HIS A 173 1.25 4.93 3.17
N LEU A 174 0.88 6.13 3.63
CA LEU A 174 1.06 7.35 2.84
C LEU A 174 2.53 7.63 2.53
N THR A 175 3.42 7.41 3.49
CA THR A 175 4.88 7.54 3.29
C THR A 175 5.37 6.57 2.22
N ALA A 176 4.95 5.30 2.30
CA ALA A 176 5.28 4.31 1.28
C ALA A 176 4.74 4.72 -0.11
N ALA A 177 3.48 5.18 -0.20
CA ALA A 177 2.91 5.68 -1.44
C ALA A 177 3.74 6.82 -2.05
N GLN A 178 4.20 7.77 -1.24
CA GLN A 178 5.10 8.83 -1.69
C GLN A 178 6.43 8.27 -2.21
N GLU A 179 7.02 7.22 -1.62
CA GLU A 179 8.25 6.61 -2.13
C GLU A 179 8.05 5.97 -3.53
N TYR A 180 6.94 5.27 -3.77
CA TYR A 180 6.61 4.76 -5.12
C TYR A 180 6.46 5.89 -6.14
N LEU A 181 5.81 7.00 -5.75
CA LEU A 181 5.66 8.15 -6.63
C LEU A 181 6.99 8.84 -6.89
N LYS A 182 7.89 8.95 -5.91
CA LYS A 182 9.25 9.45 -6.12
C LYS A 182 10.00 8.57 -7.13
N ALA A 183 9.91 7.25 -6.99
CA ALA A 183 10.50 6.32 -7.94
C ALA A 183 9.93 6.49 -9.35
N ALA A 184 8.63 6.73 -9.48
CA ALA A 184 7.95 6.98 -10.75
C ALA A 184 8.35 8.34 -11.37
N ILE A 185 8.45 9.40 -10.57
CA ILE A 185 8.93 10.73 -11.02
C ILE A 185 10.38 10.64 -11.50
N LYS A 186 11.25 9.96 -10.74
CA LYS A 186 12.66 9.77 -11.11
C LYS A 186 12.81 9.03 -12.44
N ALA A 187 11.85 8.19 -12.81
CA ALA A 187 11.84 7.52 -14.11
C ALA A 187 11.58 8.50 -15.27
N GLY A 188 11.13 9.73 -15.02
CA GLY A 188 10.98 10.78 -16.03
C GLY A 188 9.62 10.82 -16.73
N HIS A 189 8.71 9.90 -16.41
CA HIS A 189 7.42 9.75 -17.09
C HIS A 189 6.19 10.02 -16.19
N LEU A 190 6.41 10.56 -14.99
CA LEU A 190 5.36 11.01 -14.10
C LEU A 190 5.61 12.47 -13.67
N GLU A 191 4.69 13.35 -14.02
CA GLU A 191 4.67 14.73 -13.54
C GLU A 191 3.45 14.94 -12.62
N LEU A 192 3.73 15.34 -11.37
CA LEU A 192 2.67 15.64 -10.41
C LEU A 192 2.23 17.10 -10.57
N LYS A 193 0.95 17.29 -10.92
CA LYS A 193 0.35 18.63 -11.02
C LYS A 193 0.32 19.38 -9.68
N ASP A 194 0.16 18.63 -8.60
CA ASP A 194 0.22 19.15 -7.23
C ASP A 194 1.42 18.51 -6.53
N PRO A 195 2.57 19.20 -6.45
CA PRO A 195 3.75 18.68 -5.74
C PRO A 195 3.59 18.70 -4.22
N SER A 196 2.58 19.40 -3.67
CA SER A 196 2.37 19.47 -2.22
C SER A 196 2.05 18.11 -1.61
N VAL A 197 1.47 17.18 -2.38
CA VAL A 197 1.20 15.80 -1.98
C VAL A 197 2.46 14.99 -1.70
N MET A 198 3.64 15.50 -2.09
CA MET A 198 4.96 14.91 -1.83
C MET A 198 5.65 15.52 -0.61
N THR A 199 5.01 16.48 0.07
CA THR A 199 5.54 17.06 1.30
C THR A 199 5.67 15.97 2.36
N ALA A 200 6.80 15.98 3.08
CA ALA A 200 7.05 15.01 4.13
C ALA A 200 5.96 15.10 5.21
N ILE A 201 5.37 13.96 5.55
CA ILE A 201 4.32 13.86 6.56
C ILE A 201 4.98 14.05 7.94
N PRO A 202 4.56 15.07 8.74
CA PRO A 202 5.19 15.34 10.02
C PRO A 202 5.16 14.11 10.94
N GLU A 203 6.22 13.88 11.71
CA GLU A 203 6.19 12.84 12.73
C GLU A 203 5.24 13.24 13.85
N VAL A 204 4.51 12.25 14.40
CA VAL A 204 3.74 12.46 15.62
C VAL A 204 4.73 12.71 16.76
N PRO A 205 4.63 13.81 17.52
CA PRO A 205 5.50 14.04 18.66
C PRO A 205 5.44 12.86 19.63
N ALA A 206 6.59 12.36 20.10
CA ALA A 206 6.67 11.22 21.03
C ALA A 206 5.83 11.40 22.31
N VAL A 207 5.44 12.64 22.63
CA VAL A 207 4.71 13.05 23.82
C VAL A 207 3.19 13.18 23.59
N SER A 208 2.65 12.90 22.39
CA SER A 208 1.19 13.02 22.13
C SER A 208 0.39 11.88 22.78
N THR A 209 0.33 11.92 24.11
CA THR A 209 -0.41 10.99 24.95
C THR A 209 -1.89 11.35 25.08
N LYS A 210 -2.31 12.51 24.56
CA LYS A 210 -3.69 12.99 24.66
C LYS A 210 -4.48 12.64 23.40
N ALA A 211 -5.63 12.00 23.60
CA ALA A 211 -6.60 11.63 22.57
C ALA A 211 -6.90 12.76 21.56
N GLY A 212 -7.09 13.99 22.06
CA GLY A 212 -7.42 15.15 21.22
C GLY A 212 -6.31 15.56 20.26
N GLU A 213 -5.04 15.37 20.61
CA GLU A 213 -3.90 15.70 19.76
C GLU A 213 -3.78 14.72 18.58
N MET A 214 -4.09 13.43 18.82
CA MET A 214 -4.11 12.41 17.76
C MET A 214 -5.25 12.64 16.76
N VAL A 215 -6.44 13.06 17.23
CA VAL A 215 -7.56 13.40 16.35
C VAL A 215 -7.20 14.59 15.46
N LEU A 216 -6.68 15.67 16.05
CA LEU A 216 -6.24 16.84 15.30
C LEU A 216 -5.14 16.50 14.28
N TYR A 217 -4.18 15.65 14.65
CA TYR A 217 -3.14 15.20 13.73
C TYR A 217 -3.73 14.40 12.56
N ALA A 218 -4.63 13.44 12.83
CA ALA A 218 -5.27 12.67 11.77
C ALA A 218 -6.10 13.56 10.83
N ASP A 219 -6.83 14.54 11.38
CA ASP A 219 -7.68 15.46 10.61
C ASP A 219 -6.89 16.49 9.79
N ASN A 220 -5.77 16.98 10.30
CA ASN A 220 -5.00 18.03 9.64
C ASN A 220 -3.92 17.47 8.71
N GLU A 221 -3.29 16.35 9.06
CA GLU A 221 -2.09 15.85 8.36
C GLU A 221 -2.38 14.59 7.52
N ILE A 222 -3.23 13.68 8.00
CA ILE A 222 -3.41 12.35 7.39
C ILE A 222 -4.57 12.31 6.41
N ARG A 223 -5.80 12.64 6.86
CA ARG A 223 -7.02 12.54 6.04
C ARG A 223 -7.00 13.45 4.79
N PRO A 224 -6.54 14.71 4.87
CA PRO A 224 -6.43 15.56 3.68
C PRO A 224 -5.43 15.00 2.67
N LEU A 225 -4.34 14.39 3.16
CA LEU A 225 -3.34 13.79 2.31
C LEU A 225 -3.83 12.50 1.65
N ILE A 226 -4.57 11.65 2.35
CA ILE A 226 -5.23 10.47 1.74
C ILE A 226 -6.07 10.90 0.54
N LYS A 227 -6.92 11.93 0.72
CA LYS A 227 -7.80 12.41 -0.34
C LYS A 227 -7.02 12.97 -1.53
N SER A 228 -6.14 13.94 -1.27
CA SER A 228 -5.36 14.60 -2.34
C SER A 228 -4.46 13.61 -3.07
N LEU A 229 -3.72 12.76 -2.36
CA LEU A 229 -2.87 11.73 -2.94
C LEU A 229 -3.70 10.69 -3.71
N GLY A 230 -4.86 10.28 -3.17
CA GLY A 230 -5.76 9.35 -3.84
C GLY A 230 -6.27 9.87 -5.18
N GLU A 231 -6.71 11.13 -5.24
CA GLU A 231 -7.12 11.77 -6.48
C GLU A 231 -5.97 11.88 -7.50
N VAL A 232 -4.79 12.31 -7.05
CA VAL A 232 -3.61 12.43 -7.91
C VAL A 232 -3.20 11.08 -8.49
N VAL A 233 -3.07 10.06 -7.64
CA VAL A 233 -2.64 8.72 -8.04
C VAL A 233 -3.66 8.08 -8.99
N GLU A 234 -4.96 8.22 -8.74
CA GLU A 234 -5.97 7.65 -9.61
C GLU A 234 -5.98 8.31 -10.99
N ASN A 235 -5.87 9.64 -11.05
CA ASN A 235 -5.79 10.35 -12.32
C ASN A 235 -4.57 9.92 -13.14
N GLN A 236 -3.41 9.74 -12.50
CA GLN A 236 -2.20 9.28 -13.17
C GLN A 236 -2.33 7.84 -13.65
N ARG A 237 -2.91 6.96 -12.83
CA ARG A 237 -3.17 5.57 -13.20
C ARG A 237 -4.05 5.50 -14.45
N LEU A 238 -5.16 6.23 -14.46
CA LEU A 238 -6.11 6.25 -15.58
C LEU A 238 -5.47 6.82 -16.85
N ALA A 239 -4.64 7.87 -16.73
CA ALA A 239 -3.91 8.44 -17.86
C ALA A 239 -2.91 7.44 -18.46
N LEU A 240 -2.12 6.76 -17.62
CA LEU A 240 -1.16 5.74 -18.06
C LEU A 240 -1.83 4.53 -18.68
N VAL A 241 -2.91 4.00 -18.08
CA VAL A 241 -3.69 2.91 -18.68
C VAL A 241 -4.20 3.30 -20.06
N LYS A 242 -4.80 4.50 -20.18
CA LYS A 242 -5.26 4.99 -21.48
C LYS A 242 -4.11 5.12 -22.48
N LYS A 243 -2.93 5.60 -22.07
CA LYS A 243 -1.75 5.71 -22.95
C LYS A 243 -1.29 4.33 -23.46
N LEU A 244 -1.32 3.32 -22.60
CA LEU A 244 -0.85 1.96 -22.91
C LEU A 244 -1.85 1.12 -23.73
N ASP A 245 -3.15 1.44 -23.64
CA ASP A 245 -4.22 0.74 -24.36
C ASP A 245 -4.50 1.33 -25.77
N ASN A 246 -3.88 2.46 -26.14
CA ASN A 246 -3.97 3.08 -27.48
C ASN A 246 -2.69 2.85 -28.29
#